data_AF-A0A496Z1D3-F1
#
_entry.id   AF-A0A496Z1D3-F1
#
_cell.length_a   1.000
_cell.length_b   1.000
_cell.length_c   1.000
_cell.angle_alpha   90.00
_cell.angle_beta   90.00
_cell.angle_gamma   90.00
#
_symmetry.space_group_name_H-M   'P 1'
#
loop_
_entity.id
_entity.type
_entity.pdbx_description
1 polymer ?
#
loop_
_entity_poly.entity_id
_entity_poly.type
_entity_poly.pdbx_seq_one_letter_code
_entity_poly.pdbx_strand_id
1 'polypeptide(L)' 'MSTFNIDVVLVTSRRLHNRSIYQVAKAIFQDIDAFKRKHPALMQSDPHNMITGNNMIPFHEGALQYYRERGLK' A
#
# COMPACT_ATOMS: atom_id res chain seq x y z
N MET A 1 11.39 21.99 -17.08
CA MET A 1 11.80 21.72 -15.69
C MET A 1 11.31 20.32 -15.35
N SER A 2 12.23 19.37 -15.25
CA SER A 2 11.90 18.00 -14.85
C SER A 2 12.12 17.89 -13.35
N THR A 3 11.06 17.87 -12.57
CA THR A 3 11.13 17.61 -11.13
C THR A 3 11.14 16.12 -10.89
N PHE A 4 12.03 15.64 -10.04
CA PHE A 4 12.06 14.23 -9.63
C PHE A 4 10.83 13.93 -8.79
N ASN A 5 10.14 12.82 -9.10
CA ASN A 5 9.04 12.32 -8.30
C ASN A 5 9.58 11.29 -7.31
N ILE A 6 9.14 11.36 -6.06
CA ILE A 6 9.57 10.44 -4.99
C ILE A 6 8.38 9.58 -4.61
N ASP A 7 8.55 8.27 -4.70
CA ASP A 7 7.51 7.34 -4.26
C ASP A 7 7.49 7.25 -2.73
N VAL A 8 6.31 7.41 -2.15
CA VAL A 8 6.09 7.22 -0.71
C VAL A 8 5.73 5.77 -0.46
N VAL A 9 6.55 5.08 0.33
CA VAL A 9 6.34 3.67 0.68
C VAL A 9 6.10 3.54 2.18
N LEU A 10 5.03 2.85 2.56
CA LEU A 10 4.79 2.45 3.94
C LEU A 10 5.47 1.10 4.20
N VAL A 11 6.51 1.10 5.03
CA VAL A 11 7.30 -0.09 5.37
C VAL A 11 6.96 -0.63 6.75
N THR A 12 7.21 -1.93 6.96
CA THR A 12 6.95 -2.59 8.23
C THR A 12 7.95 -3.71 8.50
N SER A 13 8.02 -4.19 9.76
CA SER A 13 8.94 -5.26 10.15
C SER A 13 8.37 -6.64 9.82
N ARG A 14 9.23 -7.54 9.32
CA ARG A 14 8.93 -8.98 9.13
C ARG A 14 8.56 -9.70 10.43
N ARG A 15 8.88 -9.15 11.61
CA ARG A 15 8.55 -9.76 12.90
C ARG A 15 7.09 -9.60 13.32
N LEU A 16 6.32 -8.78 12.61
CA LEU A 16 4.91 -8.56 12.94
C LEU A 16 4.03 -9.70 12.44
N HIS A 17 2.97 -9.98 13.19
CA HIS A 17 2.03 -11.04 12.85
C HIS A 17 1.28 -10.74 11.55
N ASN A 18 1.19 -11.73 10.64
CA ASN A 18 0.50 -11.63 9.36
C ASN A 18 -0.93 -11.06 9.48
N ARG A 19 -1.68 -11.50 10.50
CA ARG A 19 -3.04 -11.00 10.75
C ARG A 19 -3.09 -9.49 10.96
N SER A 20 -2.11 -8.91 11.66
CA SER A 20 -2.09 -7.47 11.93
C SER A 20 -1.86 -6.68 10.64
N ILE A 21 -0.88 -7.12 9.84
CA ILE A 21 -0.57 -6.48 8.56
C ILE A 21 -1.71 -6.65 7.56
N TYR A 22 -2.37 -7.79 7.55
CA TYR A 22 -3.59 -8.00 6.75
C TYR A 22 -4.68 -6.98 7.10
N GLN A 23 -4.95 -6.76 8.39
CA GLN A 23 -5.96 -5.78 8.81
C GLN A 23 -5.56 -4.35 8.44
N VAL A 24 -4.27 -4.01 8.51
CA VAL A 24 -3.78 -2.70 8.07
C VAL A 24 -3.98 -2.52 6.56
N ALA A 25 -3.56 -3.50 5.74
CA ALA A 25 -3.77 -3.45 4.29
C ALA A 25 -5.28 -3.37 3.96
N LYS A 26 -6.10 -4.19 4.62
CA LYS A 26 -7.55 -4.13 4.48
C LYS A 26 -8.11 -2.74 4.83
N ALA A 27 -7.71 -2.14 5.95
CA ALA A 27 -8.21 -0.85 6.37
C ALA A 27 -7.88 0.27 5.37
N ILE A 28 -6.71 0.22 4.73
CA ILE A 28 -6.27 1.21 3.73
C ILE A 28 -7.02 1.01 2.40
N PHE A 29 -7.09 -0.23 1.92
CA PHE A 29 -7.55 -0.51 0.56
C PHE A 29 -9.05 -0.83 0.47
N GLN A 30 -9.74 -1.15 1.58
CA GLN A 30 -11.20 -1.36 1.55
C GLN A 30 -11.98 -0.08 1.27
N ASP A 31 -11.41 1.08 1.63
CA ASP A 31 -11.97 2.40 1.40
C ASP A 31 -10.82 3.37 1.08
N ILE A 32 -10.25 3.16 -0.12
CA ILE A 32 -9.14 3.98 -0.59
C ILE A 32 -9.55 5.45 -0.70
N ASP A 33 -10.81 5.75 -1.01
CA ASP A 33 -11.30 7.12 -1.11
C ASP A 33 -11.31 7.83 0.25
N ALA A 34 -11.70 7.14 1.33
CA ALA A 34 -11.54 7.67 2.68
C ALA A 34 -10.07 7.88 3.05
N PHE A 35 -9.18 6.99 2.63
CA PHE A 35 -7.74 7.15 2.84
C PHE A 35 -7.18 8.37 2.09
N LYS A 36 -7.56 8.56 0.82
CA LYS A 36 -7.18 9.73 0.02
C LYS A 36 -7.60 11.05 0.66
N ARG A 37 -8.77 11.08 1.32
CA ARG A 37 -9.27 12.27 2.03
C ARG A 37 -8.47 12.61 3.30
N LYS A 38 -7.63 11.70 3.83
CA LYS A 38 -6.87 11.96 5.06
C LYS A 38 -5.73 12.94 4.88
N HIS A 39 -5.17 13.08 3.67
CA HIS A 39 -4.08 14.01 3.42
C HIS A 39 -4.06 14.44 1.94
N PRO A 40 -3.86 15.73 1.63
CA PRO A 40 -3.85 16.23 0.24
C PRO A 40 -2.86 15.49 -0.67
N ALA A 41 -1.68 15.12 -0.15
CA ALA A 41 -0.68 14.35 -0.89
C ALA A 41 -1.14 12.94 -1.33
N LEU A 42 -2.18 12.39 -0.70
CA LEU A 42 -2.73 11.07 -1.06
C LEU A 42 -3.81 11.17 -2.13
N MET A 43 -4.30 12.35 -2.50
CA MET A 43 -5.43 12.47 -3.45
C MET A 43 -5.13 11.86 -4.83
N GLN A 44 -3.87 11.92 -5.26
CA GLN A 44 -3.43 11.32 -6.53
C GLN A 44 -2.89 9.89 -6.40
N SER A 45 -3.02 9.26 -5.23
CA SER A 45 -2.59 7.87 -5.05
C SER A 45 -3.44 6.93 -5.90
N ASP A 46 -2.79 6.14 -6.74
CA ASP A 46 -3.41 5.06 -7.50
C ASP A 46 -3.11 3.73 -6.80
N PRO A 47 -4.11 2.98 -6.33
CA PRO A 47 -3.88 1.69 -5.68
C PRO A 47 -3.09 0.69 -6.55
N HIS A 48 -3.17 0.78 -7.88
CA HIS A 48 -2.35 -0.05 -8.77
C HIS A 48 -0.87 0.35 -8.74
N ASN A 49 -0.58 1.65 -8.70
CA ASN A 49 0.80 2.14 -8.57
C ASN A 49 1.37 1.86 -7.17
N MET A 50 0.54 1.88 -6.12
CA MET A 50 0.97 1.62 -4.74
C MET A 50 1.48 0.17 -4.51
N ILE A 51 0.99 -0.79 -5.29
CA ILE A 51 1.35 -2.22 -5.18
C ILE A 51 2.38 -2.67 -6.22
N THR A 52 2.57 -1.89 -7.29
CA THR A 52 3.56 -2.18 -8.36
C THR A 52 4.82 -1.34 -8.26
N GLY A 53 4.73 -0.16 -7.63
CA GLY A 53 5.76 0.88 -7.69
C GLY A 53 7.05 0.61 -6.93
N ASN A 54 7.19 -0.50 -6.20
CA ASN A 54 8.42 -0.75 -5.46
C ASN A 54 8.82 -2.24 -5.41
N ASN A 55 9.54 -2.67 -6.46
CA ASN A 55 10.10 -4.02 -6.57
C ASN A 55 11.39 -4.23 -5.75
N MET A 56 11.91 -3.19 -5.08
CA MET A 56 13.18 -3.28 -4.35
C MET A 56 13.05 -3.96 -2.98
N ILE A 57 11.84 -4.01 -2.40
CA ILE A 57 11.59 -4.55 -1.06
C ILE A 57 10.46 -5.59 -1.13
N PRO A 58 10.63 -6.79 -0.55
CA PRO A 58 9.59 -7.81 -0.55
C PRO A 58 8.35 -7.36 0.24
N PHE A 59 7.17 -7.70 -0.28
CA PHE A 59 5.92 -7.47 0.45
C PHE A 59 5.83 -8.38 1.67
N HIS A 60 5.27 -7.84 2.76
CA HIS A 60 4.90 -8.64 3.92
C HIS A 60 3.78 -9.62 3.57
N GLU A 61 3.85 -10.86 4.06
CA GLU A 61 2.90 -11.94 3.68
C GLU A 61 1.44 -11.57 3.96
N GLY A 62 1.14 -10.98 5.12
CA GLY A 62 -0.20 -10.48 5.43
C GLY A 62 -0.77 -9.46 4.43
N ALA A 63 0.07 -8.58 3.86
CA ALA A 63 -0.37 -7.65 2.82
C ALA A 63 -0.56 -8.36 1.47
N LEU A 64 0.35 -9.29 1.15
CA LEU A 64 0.28 -10.08 -0.08
C LEU A 64 -0.98 -10.94 -0.14
N GLN A 65 -1.38 -11.53 0.98
CA GLN A 65 -2.64 -12.27 1.10
C GLN A 65 -3.83 -11.38 0.74
N TYR A 66 -3.91 -10.18 1.31
CA TYR A 66 -4.99 -9.23 1.01
C TYR A 66 -5.00 -8.81 -0.47
N TYR A 67 -3.84 -8.50 -1.04
CA TYR A 67 -3.74 -8.09 -2.45
C TYR A 67 -4.20 -9.20 -3.42
N ARG A 68 -3.83 -10.45 -3.14
CA ARG A 68 -4.28 -11.61 -3.93
C ARG A 68 -5.78 -11.84 -3.81
N GLU A 69 -6.34 -11.78 -2.60
CA GLU A 69 -7.78 -11.95 -2.35
C GLU A 69 -8.63 -10.90 -3.08
N ARG A 70 -8.09 -9.70 -3.26
CA ARG A 70 -8.75 -8.59 -3.96
C ARG A 70 -8.47 -8.53 -5.45
N GLY A 71 -7.68 -9.45 -6.00
CA GLY A 71 -7.27 -9.43 -7.42
C GLY A 71 -6.41 -8.22 -7.78
N LEU A 72 -5.73 -7.64 -6.80
CA LEU A 72 -4.84 -6.50 -6.98
C LEU A 72 -3.43 -6.93 -7.44
N LYS A 73 -3.05 -8.20 -7.24
CA LYS A 73 -1.77 -8.78 -7.63
C LYS A 73 -1.89 -10.21 -8.13
#